data_AF-A0A2E8J3L5-F1
#
_entry.id   AF-A0A2E8J3L5-F1
#
_cell.length_a   1.000
_cell.length_b   1.000
_cell.length_c   1.000
_cell.angle_alpha   90.00
_cell.angle_beta   90.00
_cell.angle_gamma   90.00
#
_symmetry.space_group_name_H-M   'P 1'
#
loop_
_entity.id
_entity.type
_entity.pdbx_description
1 polymer ?
#
loop_
_entity_poly.entity_id
_entity_poly.type
_entity_poly.pdbx_seq_one_letter_code
_entity_poly.pdbx_strand_id
1 'polypeptide(L)'
;MTTDLNDLGLLLDSKVPLLVIESFEEPRVLEMITRLAVKRTSPLYARSITEGLNRLGFGNNPKEDEGSQDATAVLGHILSARFIRYPPSRNPYRHCN
;
A
#
# COMPACT_ATOMS: atom_id res chain seq x y z
N MET A 1 14.83 -0.19 -16.04
CA MET A 1 13.76 0.35 -15.14
C MET A 1 13.93 -0.23 -13.75
N THR A 2 14.95 0.24 -13.02
CA THR A 2 15.32 -0.20 -11.66
C THR A 2 15.27 0.94 -10.65
N THR A 3 15.09 2.19 -11.12
CA THR A 3 15.01 3.41 -10.32
C THR A 3 13.72 3.47 -9.50
N ASP A 4 12.56 3.25 -10.11
CA ASP A 4 11.26 3.48 -9.44
C ASP A 4 11.07 2.61 -8.20
N LEU A 5 11.51 1.34 -8.25
CA LEU A 5 11.44 0.41 -7.12
C LEU A 5 12.47 0.75 -6.03
N ASN A 6 13.62 1.31 -6.42
CA ASN A 6 14.63 1.77 -5.48
C ASN A 6 14.17 3.02 -4.73
N ASP A 7 13.58 3.97 -5.45
CA ASP A 7 13.08 5.22 -4.90
C ASP A 7 11.89 4.98 -3.97
N LEU A 8 10.96 4.10 -4.36
CA LEU A 8 9.88 3.66 -3.48
C LEU A 8 10.42 3.00 -2.21
N GLY A 9 11.52 2.25 -2.33
CA GLY A 9 12.22 1.69 -1.18
C GLY A 9 12.70 2.78 -0.21
N LEU A 10 13.37 3.81 -0.72
CA LEU A 10 13.85 4.93 0.11
C LEU A 10 12.70 5.66 0.81
N LEU A 11 11.56 5.84 0.14
CA LEU A 11 10.38 6.44 0.74
C LEU A 11 9.82 5.61 1.91
N LEU A 12 9.82 4.29 1.76
CA LEU A 12 9.41 3.36 2.83
C LEU A 12 10.41 3.31 3.99
N ASP A 13 11.68 3.61 3.77
CA ASP A 13 12.71 3.65 4.82
C ASP A 13 12.68 4.97 5.62
N SER A 14 11.78 5.89 5.28
CA SER A 14 11.59 7.13 6.04
C SER A 14 11.08 6.86 7.47
N LYS A 15 11.34 7.79 8.39
CA LYS A 15 10.95 7.64 9.81
C LYS A 15 9.44 7.43 10.04
N VAL A 16 8.60 7.92 9.14
CA VAL A 16 7.13 7.81 9.21
C VAL A 16 6.57 7.66 7.78
N PRO A 17 6.58 6.45 7.20
CA PRO A 17 6.24 6.24 5.81
C PRO A 17 4.73 6.12 5.61
N LEU A 18 4.00 7.24 5.61
CA LEU A 18 2.61 7.30 5.14
C LEU A 18 2.60 7.79 3.69
N LEU A 19 2.31 6.87 2.77
CA LEU A 19 2.27 7.14 1.33
C LEU A 19 0.84 7.08 0.82
N VAL A 20 0.43 8.13 0.10
CA VAL A 20 -0.82 8.15 -0.66
C VAL A 20 -0.45 7.98 -2.13
N ILE A 21 -0.98 6.94 -2.77
CA ILE A 21 -0.72 6.63 -4.18
C ILE A 21 -2.03 6.72 -4.95
N GLU A 22 -2.10 7.62 -5.91
CA GLU A 22 -3.22 7.75 -6.84
C GLU A 22 -2.74 7.32 -8.23
N SER A 23 -3.37 6.28 -8.78
CA SER A 23 -2.98 5.76 -10.09
C SER A 23 -4.19 5.17 -10.81
N PHE A 24 -4.26 5.41 -12.12
CA PHE A 24 -5.19 4.72 -13.01
C PHE A 24 -4.71 3.30 -13.34
N GLU A 25 -3.42 3.02 -13.15
CA GLU A 25 -2.81 1.70 -13.31
C GLU A 25 -2.63 1.01 -11.94
N GLU A 26 -3.69 0.94 -11.14
CA GLU A 26 -3.67 0.31 -9.81
C GLU A 26 -3.01 -1.09 -9.81
N PRO A 27 -3.30 -2.00 -10.78
CA PRO A 27 -2.68 -3.33 -10.78
C PRO A 27 -1.15 -3.28 -10.89
N ARG A 28 -0.61 -2.34 -11.66
CA ARG A 28 0.83 -2.16 -11.85
C ARG A 28 1.51 -1.61 -10.61
N VAL A 29 0.84 -0.71 -9.90
CA VAL A 29 1.31 -0.18 -8.61
C VAL A 29 1.36 -1.31 -7.57
N LEU A 30 0.30 -2.12 -7.49
CA LEU A 30 0.26 -3.26 -6.58
C LEU A 30 1.37 -4.28 -6.89
N GLU A 31 1.64 -4.56 -8.17
CA GLU A 31 2.75 -5.43 -8.57
C GLU A 31 4.11 -4.87 -8.10
N MET A 32 4.33 -3.57 -8.27
CA MET A 32 5.57 -2.91 -7.86
C MET A 32 5.79 -2.98 -6.35
N ILE A 33 4.75 -2.68 -5.56
CA ILE A 33 4.78 -2.77 -4.09
C ILE A 33 5.01 -4.23 -3.66
N THR A 34 4.35 -5.18 -4.30
CA THR A 34 4.50 -6.61 -4.01
C THR A 34 5.94 -7.07 -4.27
N ARG A 35 6.52 -6.68 -5.41
CA ARG A 35 7.93 -6.99 -5.74
C ARG A 35 8.90 -6.37 -4.73
N LEU A 36 8.63 -5.15 -4.26
CA LEU A 36 9.44 -4.48 -3.25
C LEU A 36 9.35 -5.20 -1.89
N ALA A 37 8.15 -5.61 -1.46
CA ALA A 37 7.94 -6.38 -0.24
C ALA A 37 8.68 -7.72 -0.27
N VAL A 38 8.59 -8.46 -1.39
CA VAL A 38 9.34 -9.71 -1.61
C VAL A 38 10.85 -9.46 -1.54
N LYS A 39 11.36 -8.44 -2.24
CA LYS A 39 12.79 -8.07 -2.24
C LYS A 39 13.30 -7.76 -0.82
N ARG A 40 12.45 -7.22 0.05
CA ARG A 40 12.76 -6.84 1.43
C ARG A 40 12.42 -7.91 2.46
N THR A 41 11.89 -9.07 2.03
CA THR A 41 11.36 -10.11 2.92
C THR A 41 10.41 -9.52 3.97
N SER A 42 9.64 -8.52 3.57
CA SER A 42 8.72 -7.79 4.45
C SER A 42 7.29 -8.27 4.20
N PRO A 43 6.46 -8.40 5.25
CA PRO A 43 5.05 -8.73 5.06
C PRO A 43 4.33 -7.56 4.37
N LEU A 44 3.44 -7.88 3.43
CA LEU A 44 2.56 -6.91 2.79
C LEU A 44 1.12 -7.21 3.21
N TYR A 45 0.43 -6.20 3.71
CA TYR A 45 -0.99 -6.27 4.03
C TYR A 45 -1.74 -5.25 3.19
N ALA A 46 -2.86 -5.66 2.62
CA ALA A 46 -3.81 -4.77 1.94
C ALA A 46 -5.14 -4.82 2.65
N ARG A 47 -5.84 -3.68 2.67
CA ARG A 47 -7.17 -3.61 3.25
C ARG A 47 -8.15 -3.12 2.21
N SER A 48 -9.20 -3.90 2.00
CA SER A 48 -10.41 -3.45 1.31
C SER A 48 -11.41 -2.91 2.33
N ILE A 49 -12.25 -1.96 1.90
CA ILE A 49 -13.36 -1.44 2.71
C ILE A 49 -14.34 -2.58 3.03
N THR A 50 -14.62 -3.45 2.06
CA THR A 50 -15.63 -4.51 2.18
C THR A 50 -15.06 -5.80 2.77
N GLU A 51 -13.77 -6.08 2.53
CA GLU A 51 -13.16 -7.37 2.90
C GLU A 51 -12.25 -7.29 4.12
N GLY A 52 -11.96 -6.07 4.62
CA GLY A 52 -11.07 -5.88 5.75
C GLY A 52 -9.61 -6.13 5.38
N LEU A 53 -8.79 -6.43 6.40
CA LEU A 53 -7.34 -6.62 6.24
C LEU A 53 -7.03 -8.01 5.68
N ASN A 54 -6.24 -8.07 4.63
CA ASN A 54 -5.76 -9.27 3.97
C ASN A 54 -4.23 -9.21 3.82
N ARG A 55 -3.54 -10.33 3.97
CA ARG A 55 -2.09 -10.43 3.73
C ARG A 55 -1.86 -10.74 2.25
N LEU A 56 -1.18 -9.84 1.54
CA LEU A 56 -0.80 -10.07 0.14
C LEU A 56 0.56 -10.79 0.10
N GLY A 57 0.58 -12.03 -0.39
CA GLY A 57 1.83 -12.78 -0.55
C GLY A 57 1.64 -14.13 -1.24
N PHE A 58 2.74 -14.69 -1.76
CA PHE A 58 2.79 -16.03 -2.35
C PHE A 58 3.43 -17.00 -1.33
N GLY A 59 2.71 -18.04 -0.93
CA GLY A 59 3.18 -19.07 0.00
C GLY A 59 2.17 -19.39 1.09
N ASN A 60 2.10 -20.68 1.45
CA ASN A 60 1.18 -21.26 2.43
C ASN A 60 1.11 -20.41 3.70
N ASN A 61 -0.10 -19.98 4.09
CA ASN A 61 -0.38 -19.17 5.29
C ASN A 61 0.51 -19.59 6.48
N PRO A 62 1.60 -18.88 6.79
CA PRO A 62 2.29 -19.08 8.04
C PRO A 62 1.56 -18.21 9.06
N LYS A 63 1.19 -18.88 10.15
CA LYS A 63 0.67 -18.39 11.43
C LYS A 63 0.88 -16.89 11.67
N GLU A 64 -0.21 -16.26 12.12
CA GLU A 64 -0.26 -15.00 12.85
C GLU A 64 1.09 -14.67 13.50
N ASP A 65 1.86 -13.77 12.88
CA ASP A 65 3.11 -13.28 13.46
C ASP A 65 2.74 -12.51 14.73
N GLU A 66 2.87 -13.16 15.90
CA GLU A 66 2.61 -12.63 17.25
C GLU A 66 3.59 -11.51 17.68
N GLY A 67 4.30 -10.89 16.74
CA GLY A 67 5.42 -9.98 17.01
C GLY A 67 5.33 -8.58 16.41
N SER A 68 4.30 -8.25 15.65
CA SER A 68 4.14 -6.88 15.11
C SER A 68 3.02 -6.20 15.87
N GLN A 69 3.28 -5.01 16.44
CA GLN A 69 2.26 -4.14 17.02
C GLN A 69 1.01 -4.18 16.14
N ASP A 70 -0.07 -4.75 16.67
CA ASP A 70 -1.22 -5.24 15.91
C ASP A 70 -1.50 -4.39 14.66
N ALA A 71 -1.10 -4.90 13.49
CA ALA A 71 -1.22 -4.18 12.23
C ALA A 71 -2.69 -3.79 11.98
N THR A 72 -3.62 -4.60 12.49
CA THR A 72 -5.05 -4.33 12.47
C THR A 72 -5.41 -3.13 13.34
N ALA A 73 -4.82 -3.00 14.53
CA ALA A 73 -4.97 -1.84 15.41
C ALA A 73 -4.36 -0.58 14.78
N VAL A 74 -3.15 -0.63 14.24
CA VAL A 74 -2.51 0.51 13.56
C VAL A 74 -3.35 0.99 12.37
N LEU A 75 -3.84 0.07 11.54
CA LEU A 75 -4.75 0.41 10.44
C LEU A 75 -6.12 0.89 10.94
N GLY A 76 -6.61 0.34 12.05
CA GLY A 76 -7.79 0.84 12.74
C GLY A 76 -7.63 2.31 13.15
N HIS A 77 -6.45 2.69 13.66
CA HIS A 77 -6.12 4.07 13.97
C HIS A 77 -6.04 4.97 12.72
N ILE A 78 -5.46 4.50 11.62
CA ILE A 78 -5.39 5.25 10.35
C ILE A 78 -6.80 5.46 9.75
N LEU A 79 -7.67 4.45 9.81
CA LEU A 79 -9.01 4.50 9.21
C LEU A 79 -10.03 5.22 10.09
N SER A 80 -9.89 5.15 11.42
CA SER A 80 -10.71 5.92 12.35
C SER A 80 -10.42 7.43 12.31
N ALA A 81 -9.25 7.83 11.79
CA ALA A 81 -8.82 9.22 11.65
C ALA A 81 -9.61 10.05 10.61
N ARG A 82 -10.72 9.52 10.07
CA ARG A 82 -11.68 10.22 9.20
C ARG A 82 -11.16 10.42 7.77
N PHE A 83 -11.70 9.57 6.89
CA PHE A 83 -11.88 9.72 5.43
C PHE A 83 -11.43 11.07 4.87
N ILE A 84 -10.19 11.15 4.35
CA ILE A 84 -9.80 12.23 3.45
C ILE A 84 -10.62 12.04 2.18
N ARG A 85 -11.76 12.75 2.07
CA ARG A 85 -12.46 12.87 0.79
C ARG A 85 -11.54 13.61 -0.15
N TYR A 86 -10.92 12.89 -1.08
CA TYR A 86 -10.44 13.52 -2.30
C TYR A 86 -11.67 14.09 -3.03
N PRO A 87 -11.71 15.40 -3.35
CA PRO A 87 -12.71 15.91 -4.27
C PRO A 87 -12.54 15.16 -5.61
N PRO A 88 -13.62 14.88 -6.36
CA PRO A 88 -13.50 14.24 -7.67
C PRO A 88 -12.51 15.06 -8.50
N SER A 89 -11.37 14.44 -8.84
CA SER A 89 -10.32 15.12 -9.56
C SER A 89 -10.91 15.67 -10.86
N ARG A 90 -10.79 16.99 -11.08
CA ARG A 90 -10.92 17.51 -12.44
C ARG A 90 -9.76 16.90 -13.20
N ASN A 91 -10.02 15.85 -13.97
CA ASN A 91 -9.04 15.22 -14.83
C ASN A 91 -8.40 16.30 -15.73
N PRO A 92 -7.13 16.69 -15.49
CA PRO A 92 -6.47 17.74 -16.27
C PRO A 92 -6.10 17.26 -17.69
N TYR A 93 -6.25 15.97 -17.97
CA TYR A 93 -5.98 15.35 -19.27
C TYR A 93 -7.25 15.16 -20.12
N ARG A 94 -8.38 15.76 -19.75
CA ARG A 94 -9.64 15.66 -20.52
C ARG A 94 -9.67 16.50 -21.81
N HIS A 95 -8.51 16.99 -22.26
CA HIS A 95 -8.36 17.86 -23.43
C HIS A 95 -7.35 17.31 -24.45
N CYS A 96 -7.39 16.00 -24.75
CA CYS A 96 -6.73 15.42 -25.92
C CYS A 96 -7.53 14.20 -26.44
N ASN A 97 -8.70 14.46 -27.04
CA ASN A 97 -9.29 13.85 -28.24
C ASN A 97 -10.78 14.18 -28.31
#